data_AF-A0A1F5DL42-F1
#
_entry.id   AF-A0A1F5DL42-F1
#
_cell.length_a   1.000
_cell.length_b   1.000
_cell.length_c   1.000
_cell.angle_alpha   90.00
_cell.angle_beta   90.00
_cell.angle_gamma   90.00
#
_symmetry.space_group_name_H-M   'P 1'
#
loop_
_entity.id
_entity.type
_entity.pdbx_description
1 polymer ?
#
loop_
_entity_poly.entity_id
_entity_poly.type
_entity_poly.pdbx_seq_one_letter_code
_entity_poly.pdbx_strand_id
1 'polypeptide(L)'
;MSSNYTLVRYQHGGEKYEILVDPDKGLSYKKGEPIDISNVILIDTIFTDANKGEKASESKLKTEFGTSDPIEVAKLMFEKGTLLLTSAQRKEMTEQKLRQIITIISRTYVDPATKLPHPVTRIENAMNEVNFNVDPFKTAEEQVKELVQLLRPVLPMSSENVQLAIKIPPDHAARCYGIVKNYGEIKRDEWQKDGSWVAVVEIPAAMQLELLDKLGKATQGNLQSKILK
;
A
#
# COMPACT_ATOMS: atom_id res chain seq x y z
N MET A 1 31.87 -9.39 17.03
CA MET A 1 30.43 -9.12 16.92
C MET A 1 30.18 -8.68 15.50
N SER A 2 29.47 -9.47 14.69
CA SER A 2 29.09 -9.06 13.34
C SER A 2 28.02 -7.98 13.45
N SER A 3 28.44 -6.73 13.49
CA SER A 3 27.53 -5.59 13.48
C SER A 3 26.78 -5.62 12.15
N ASN A 4 25.52 -6.08 12.16
CA ASN A 4 24.64 -6.01 11.00
C ASN A 4 24.39 -4.53 10.70
N TYR A 5 25.12 -3.96 9.76
CA TYR A 5 24.87 -2.63 9.23
C TYR A 5 24.25 -2.73 7.85
N THR A 6 23.59 -1.66 7.43
CA THR A 6 23.26 -1.45 6.03
C THR A 6 23.76 -0.08 5.57
N LEU A 7 23.54 0.25 4.31
CA LEU A 7 24.01 1.47 3.69
C LEU A 7 22.82 2.32 3.23
N VAL A 8 22.94 3.64 3.38
CA VAL A 8 22.20 4.57 2.52
C VAL A 8 23.15 5.05 1.44
N ARG A 9 22.72 4.96 0.18
CA ARG A 9 23.51 5.36 -0.98
C ARG A 9 22.86 6.55 -1.67
N TYR A 10 23.67 7.55 -1.99
CA TYR A 10 23.31 8.66 -2.86
C TYR A 10 24.32 8.78 -3.98
N GLN A 11 23.85 9.05 -5.20
CA GLN A 11 24.71 9.24 -6.36
C GLN A 11 24.34 10.55 -7.06
N HIS A 12 25.32 11.43 -7.20
CA HIS A 12 25.17 12.71 -7.88
C HIS A 12 26.51 13.15 -8.48
N GLY A 13 26.46 13.84 -9.62
CA GLY A 13 27.67 14.35 -10.27
C GLY A 13 28.68 13.28 -10.70
N GLY A 14 28.23 12.03 -10.86
CA GLY A 14 29.10 10.89 -11.16
C GLY A 14 29.81 10.28 -9.93
N GLU A 15 29.63 10.88 -8.75
CA GLU A 15 30.21 10.42 -7.49
C GLU A 15 29.18 9.66 -6.65
N LYS A 16 29.66 8.67 -5.89
CA LYS A 16 28.86 7.85 -4.98
C LYS A 16 29.17 8.26 -3.54
N TYR A 17 28.13 8.40 -2.72
CA TYR A 17 28.22 8.65 -1.30
C TYR A 17 27.47 7.57 -0.52
N GLU A 18 28.05 7.09 0.57
CA GLU A 18 27.53 6.01 1.39
C GLU A 18 27.66 6.36 2.89
N ILE A 19 26.63 6.02 3.66
CA ILE A 19 26.65 6.09 5.12
C ILE A 19 26.29 4.74 5.71
N LEU A 20 26.96 4.38 6.80
CA LEU A 20 26.71 3.16 7.56
C LEU A 20 25.59 3.42 8.57
N VAL A 21 24.52 2.63 8.48
CA VAL A 21 23.35 2.82 9.33
C VAL A 21 22.92 1.51 9.96
N ASP A 22 22.32 1.62 11.15
CA ASP A 22 21.58 0.51 11.75
C ASP A 22 20.38 0.17 10.85
N PRO A 23 20.18 -1.09 10.44
CA PRO A 23 19.12 -1.46 9.50
C PRO A 23 17.71 -1.15 10.00
N ASP A 24 17.43 -1.35 11.27
CA ASP A 24 16.08 -1.22 11.82
C ASP A 24 15.76 0.25 12.10
N LYS A 25 16.72 0.97 12.71
CA LYS A 25 16.58 2.42 12.91
C LYS A 25 16.57 3.19 11.60
N GLY A 26 17.38 2.76 10.62
CA GLY A 26 17.41 3.35 9.28
C GLY A 26 16.08 3.20 8.56
N LEU A 27 15.46 2.02 8.64
CA LEU A 27 14.13 1.80 8.09
C LEU A 27 13.07 2.66 8.79
N SER A 28 13.11 2.72 10.11
CA SER A 28 12.18 3.50 10.94
C SER A 28 12.29 5.01 10.64
N TYR A 29 13.51 5.52 10.52
CA TYR A 29 13.77 6.90 10.11
C TYR A 29 13.23 7.19 8.70
N LYS A 30 13.45 6.29 7.73
CA LYS A 30 12.92 6.44 6.36
C LYS A 30 11.38 6.41 6.32
N LYS A 31 10.72 5.76 7.28
CA LYS A 31 9.26 5.77 7.46
C LYS A 31 8.73 7.06 8.11
N GLY A 32 9.60 7.95 8.58
CA GLY A 32 9.24 9.21 9.22
C GLY A 32 8.98 9.09 10.73
N GLU A 33 9.47 8.04 11.38
CA GLU A 33 9.42 7.94 12.84
C GLU A 33 10.33 9.01 13.48
N PRO A 34 9.95 9.58 14.64
CA PRO A 34 10.68 10.66 15.29
C PRO A 34 11.95 10.15 15.99
N ILE A 35 12.96 9.78 15.20
CA ILE A 35 14.25 9.25 15.64
C ILE A 35 15.34 10.25 15.27
N ASP A 36 16.24 10.56 16.21
CA ASP A 36 17.42 11.37 15.92
C ASP A 36 18.37 10.62 14.98
N ILE A 37 18.75 11.24 13.87
CA ILE A 37 19.62 10.64 12.86
C ILE A 37 20.98 10.23 13.42
N SER A 38 21.46 10.91 14.47
CA SER A 38 22.70 10.57 15.18
C SER A 38 22.65 9.19 15.82
N ASN A 39 21.44 8.71 16.14
CA ASN A 39 21.22 7.36 16.66
C ASN A 39 21.02 6.30 15.56
N VAL A 40 20.84 6.74 14.30
CA VAL A 40 20.60 5.91 13.11
C VAL A 40 21.91 5.58 12.41
N ILE A 41 22.78 6.58 12.24
CA ILE A 41 24.11 6.38 11.69
C ILE A 41 24.99 5.66 12.72
N LEU A 42 25.84 4.75 12.25
CA LEU A 42 26.75 4.01 13.12
C LEU A 42 28.06 4.76 13.36
N ILE A 43 28.45 5.60 12.40
CA ILE A 43 29.70 6.37 12.41
C ILE A 43 29.43 7.71 11.72
N ASP A 44 29.92 8.80 12.32
CA ASP A 44 29.85 10.16 11.78
C ASP A 44 30.86 10.35 10.63
N THR A 45 30.72 9.56 9.57
CA THR A 45 31.61 9.59 8.39
C THR A 45 30.82 9.28 7.13
N ILE A 46 31.01 10.13 6.12
CA ILE A 46 30.49 9.91 4.76
C ILE A 46 31.57 9.23 3.92
N PHE A 47 31.24 8.10 3.33
CA PHE A 47 32.14 7.30 2.52
C PHE A 47 31.87 7.50 1.05
N THR A 48 32.90 7.41 0.20
CA THR A 48 32.73 7.17 -1.24
C THR A 48 32.61 5.67 -1.52
N ASP A 49 33.25 4.84 -0.70
CA ASP A 49 33.09 3.39 -0.68
C ASP A 49 33.24 2.87 0.75
N ALA A 50 32.11 2.51 1.38
CA ALA A 50 32.10 2.06 2.77
C ALA A 50 32.79 0.70 2.95
N ASN A 51 32.78 -0.17 1.93
CA ASN A 51 33.42 -1.49 2.00
C ASN A 51 34.94 -1.40 1.96
N LYS A 52 35.47 -0.37 1.30
CA LYS A 52 36.92 -0.08 1.23
C LYS A 52 37.38 0.90 2.32
N GLY A 53 36.46 1.51 3.05
CA GLY A 53 36.75 2.54 4.04
C GLY A 53 37.20 3.88 3.41
N GLU A 54 36.88 4.12 2.14
CA GLU A 54 37.23 5.35 1.44
C GLU A 54 36.28 6.49 1.85
N LYS A 55 36.84 7.58 2.38
CA LYS A 55 36.07 8.72 2.90
C LYS A 55 35.91 9.81 1.85
N ALA A 56 34.75 10.46 1.83
CA ALA A 56 34.55 11.68 1.04
C ALA A 56 35.37 12.84 1.62
N SER A 57 35.99 13.65 0.76
CA SER A 57 36.68 14.87 1.19
C SER A 57 35.68 15.97 1.55
N GLU A 58 36.00 16.81 2.53
CA GLU A 58 35.14 17.93 2.93
C GLU A 58 34.80 18.88 1.76
N SER A 59 35.76 19.09 0.86
CA SER A 59 35.57 19.91 -0.35
C SER A 59 34.49 19.36 -1.27
N LYS A 60 34.41 18.03 -1.42
CA LYS A 60 33.36 17.38 -2.21
C LYS A 60 32.01 17.48 -1.52
N LEU A 61 31.97 17.22 -0.21
CA LEU A 61 30.75 17.31 0.57
C LEU A 61 30.14 18.71 0.52
N LYS A 62 30.95 19.77 0.70
CA LYS A 62 30.48 21.16 0.58
C LYS A 62 29.98 21.50 -0.82
N THR A 63 30.64 21.02 -1.86
CA THR A 63 30.23 21.26 -3.25
C THR A 63 28.87 20.60 -3.55
N GLU A 64 28.69 19.37 -3.07
CA GLU A 64 27.53 18.53 -3.42
C GLU A 64 26.32 18.78 -2.51
N PHE A 65 26.56 18.84 -1.20
CA PHE A 65 25.52 18.92 -0.18
C PHE A 65 25.40 20.32 0.45
N GLY A 66 26.29 21.26 0.11
CA GLY A 66 26.36 22.58 0.73
C GLY A 66 26.96 22.60 2.14
N THR A 67 27.30 21.43 2.68
CA THR A 67 27.83 21.26 4.04
C THR A 67 28.80 20.08 4.10
N SER A 68 29.74 20.10 5.05
CA SER A 68 30.62 18.98 5.38
C SER A 68 30.27 18.33 6.72
N ASP A 69 29.21 18.79 7.39
CA ASP A 69 28.71 18.17 8.62
C ASP A 69 28.10 16.79 8.30
N PRO A 70 28.67 15.68 8.83
CA PRO A 70 28.17 14.34 8.57
C PRO A 70 26.68 14.16 8.90
N ILE A 71 26.18 14.84 9.94
CA ILE A 71 24.79 14.73 10.39
C ILE A 71 23.84 15.36 9.36
N GLU A 72 24.14 16.57 8.91
CA GLU A 72 23.33 17.27 7.91
C GLU A 72 23.41 16.58 6.54
N VAL A 73 24.59 16.09 6.14
CA VAL A 73 24.73 15.28 4.92
C VAL A 73 23.91 14.00 5.02
N ALA A 74 23.93 13.31 6.15
CA ALA A 74 23.14 12.09 6.34
C ALA A 74 21.64 12.36 6.20
N LYS A 75 21.11 13.48 6.70
CA LYS A 75 19.70 13.86 6.52
C LYS A 75 19.36 14.00 5.04
N LEU A 76 20.17 14.76 4.30
CA LEU A 76 20.00 14.94 2.85
C LEU A 76 20.09 13.61 2.08
N MET A 77 20.99 12.71 2.50
CA MET A 77 21.11 11.38 1.92
C MET A 77 19.91 10.49 2.24
N PHE A 78 19.29 10.59 3.41
CA PHE A 78 18.04 9.87 3.70
C PHE A 78 16.86 10.42 2.89
N GLU A 79 16.82 11.71 2.60
CA GLU A 79 15.78 12.31 1.77
C GLU A 79 15.93 11.92 0.30
N LYS A 80 17.12 12.13 -0.28
CA LYS A 80 17.37 11.99 -1.72
C LYS A 80 17.96 10.65 -2.14
N GLY A 81 18.56 9.93 -1.20
CA GLY A 81 19.22 8.65 -1.43
C GLY A 81 18.31 7.45 -1.19
N THR A 82 18.91 6.29 -1.43
CA THR A 82 18.27 4.97 -1.31
C THR A 82 18.83 4.23 -0.12
N LEU A 83 17.96 3.88 0.83
CA LEU A 83 18.30 2.94 1.91
C LEU A 83 18.36 1.53 1.32
N LEU A 84 19.50 0.86 1.46
CA LEU A 84 19.63 -0.54 1.12
C LEU A 84 18.95 -1.37 2.21
N LEU A 85 17.95 -2.16 1.83
CA LEU A 85 17.28 -3.08 2.75
C LEU A 85 18.10 -4.37 2.89
N THR A 86 18.05 -4.97 4.07
CA THR A 86 18.49 -6.36 4.23
C THR A 86 17.57 -7.30 3.44
N SER A 87 18.04 -8.51 3.12
CA SER A 87 17.20 -9.50 2.41
C SER A 87 15.91 -9.83 3.17
N ALA A 88 15.97 -9.89 4.50
CA ALA A 88 14.81 -10.14 5.36
C ALA A 88 13.80 -8.98 5.31
N GLN A 89 14.27 -7.74 5.52
CA GLN A 89 13.42 -6.54 5.46
C GLN A 89 12.77 -6.37 4.09
N ARG A 90 13.55 -6.57 3.01
CA ARG A 90 13.02 -6.51 1.64
C ARG A 90 11.91 -7.53 1.45
N LYS A 91 12.13 -8.79 1.83
CA LYS A 91 11.14 -9.86 1.70
C LYS A 91 9.85 -9.51 2.44
N GLU A 92 9.96 -9.10 3.70
CA GLU A 92 8.80 -8.74 4.52
C GLU A 92 8.00 -7.58 3.92
N MET A 93 8.67 -6.49 3.54
CA MET A 93 8.00 -5.33 2.94
C MET A 93 7.34 -5.67 1.60
N THR A 94 8.02 -6.45 0.75
CA THR A 94 7.47 -6.91 -0.52
C THR A 94 6.25 -7.80 -0.32
N GLU A 95 6.26 -8.73 0.64
CA GLU A 95 5.10 -9.57 0.96
C GLU A 95 3.92 -8.77 1.51
N GLN A 96 4.17 -7.81 2.40
CA GLN A 96 3.14 -6.92 2.92
C GLN A 96 2.52 -6.08 1.80
N LYS A 97 3.35 -5.52 0.92
CA LYS A 97 2.91 -4.72 -0.23
C LYS A 97 2.12 -5.56 -1.23
N LEU A 98 2.58 -6.78 -1.51
CA LEU A 98 1.89 -7.73 -2.38
C LEU A 98 0.46 -8.01 -1.87
N ARG A 99 0.30 -8.30 -0.58
CA ARG A 99 -1.03 -8.50 0.02
C ARG A 99 -1.93 -7.28 -0.11
N GLN A 100 -1.38 -6.08 0.08
CA GLN A 100 -2.13 -4.83 -0.12
C GLN A 100 -2.59 -4.67 -1.58
N ILE A 101 -1.69 -4.87 -2.54
CA ILE A 101 -1.99 -4.78 -3.98
C ILE A 101 -3.11 -5.76 -4.36
N ILE A 102 -3.00 -7.02 -3.94
CA ILE A 102 -4.02 -8.05 -4.21
C ILE A 102 -5.36 -7.67 -3.58
N THR A 103 -5.34 -7.14 -2.35
CA THR A 103 -6.55 -6.69 -1.66
C THR A 103 -7.21 -5.54 -2.41
N ILE A 104 -6.44 -4.56 -2.88
CA ILE A 104 -6.98 -3.44 -3.68
C ILE A 104 -7.58 -3.98 -4.98
N ILE A 105 -6.89 -4.88 -5.68
CA ILE A 105 -7.37 -5.42 -6.95
C ILE A 105 -8.69 -6.18 -6.75
N SER A 106 -8.72 -7.10 -5.78
CA SER A 106 -9.90 -7.93 -5.49
C SER A 106 -11.12 -7.14 -5.04
N ARG A 107 -10.94 -5.96 -4.44
CA ARG A 107 -12.03 -5.07 -3.99
C ARG A 107 -12.48 -4.04 -5.03
N THR A 108 -11.68 -3.83 -6.07
CA THR A 108 -11.91 -2.75 -7.06
C THR A 108 -12.31 -3.30 -8.43
N TYR A 109 -11.77 -4.45 -8.81
CA TYR A 109 -11.91 -5.00 -10.15
C TYR A 109 -12.71 -6.30 -10.17
N VAL A 110 -13.53 -6.44 -11.20
CA VAL A 110 -14.33 -7.64 -11.48
C VAL A 110 -14.03 -8.18 -12.87
N ASP A 111 -14.35 -9.45 -13.06
CA ASP A 111 -14.38 -10.06 -14.38
C ASP A 111 -15.50 -9.41 -15.22
N PRO A 112 -15.22 -8.86 -16.41
CA PRO A 112 -16.22 -8.23 -17.27
C PRO A 112 -17.36 -9.17 -17.67
N ALA A 113 -17.11 -10.48 -17.78
CA ALA A 113 -18.08 -11.47 -18.23
C ALA A 113 -19.02 -11.92 -17.09
N THR A 114 -18.46 -12.21 -15.91
CA THR A 114 -19.24 -12.72 -14.78
C THR A 114 -19.71 -11.62 -13.83
N LYS A 115 -19.09 -10.42 -13.90
CA LYS A 115 -19.26 -9.31 -12.95
C LYS A 115 -18.91 -9.69 -11.50
N LEU A 116 -18.16 -10.76 -11.32
CA LEU A 116 -17.70 -11.23 -10.02
C LEU A 116 -16.24 -10.81 -9.77
N PRO A 117 -15.86 -10.62 -8.49
CA PRO A 117 -14.48 -10.33 -8.14
C PRO A 117 -13.58 -11.54 -8.45
N HIS A 118 -12.34 -11.27 -8.84
CA HIS A 118 -11.36 -12.34 -9.06
C HIS A 118 -10.88 -12.92 -7.71
N PRO A 119 -10.81 -14.25 -7.58
CA PRO A 119 -10.22 -14.88 -6.40
C PRO A 119 -8.75 -14.46 -6.21
N VAL A 120 -8.31 -14.36 -4.95
CA VAL A 120 -6.93 -14.00 -4.58
C VAL A 120 -5.90 -14.86 -5.31
N THR A 121 -6.09 -16.18 -5.30
CA THR A 121 -5.18 -17.13 -5.97
C THR A 121 -5.11 -16.92 -7.48
N ARG A 122 -6.20 -16.46 -8.11
CA ARG A 122 -6.21 -16.15 -9.55
C ARG A 122 -5.41 -14.89 -9.86
N ILE A 123 -5.50 -13.88 -9.00
CA ILE A 123 -4.70 -12.64 -9.10
C ILE A 123 -3.22 -12.97 -8.91
N GLU A 124 -2.87 -13.74 -7.86
CA GLU A 124 -1.49 -14.18 -7.60
C GLU A 124 -0.89 -14.93 -8.79
N ASN A 125 -1.61 -15.88 -9.36
CA ASN A 125 -1.16 -16.63 -10.52
C ASN A 125 -0.94 -15.71 -11.74
N ALA A 126 -1.84 -14.76 -11.97
CA ALA A 126 -1.70 -13.81 -13.08
C ALA A 126 -0.52 -12.84 -12.86
N MET A 127 -0.26 -12.42 -11.61
CA MET A 127 0.92 -11.60 -11.28
C MET A 127 2.23 -12.34 -11.55
N ASN A 128 2.28 -13.64 -11.26
CA ASN A 128 3.44 -14.48 -11.56
C ASN A 128 3.64 -14.64 -13.07
N GLU A 129 2.56 -14.79 -13.84
CA GLU A 129 2.60 -14.93 -15.31
C GLU A 129 3.20 -13.68 -15.98
N VAL A 130 2.86 -12.49 -15.49
CA VAL A 130 3.40 -11.22 -16.02
C VAL A 130 4.76 -10.83 -15.40
N ASN A 131 5.30 -11.65 -14.50
CA ASN A 131 6.56 -11.41 -13.79
C ASN A 131 6.65 -10.01 -13.16
N PHE A 132 5.56 -9.53 -12.56
CA PHE A 132 5.54 -8.21 -11.95
C PHE A 132 6.39 -8.16 -10.68
N ASN A 133 7.33 -7.22 -10.63
CA ASN A 133 8.19 -7.03 -9.46
C ASN A 133 7.62 -5.94 -8.54
N VAL A 134 7.29 -6.30 -7.30
CA VAL A 134 6.72 -5.39 -6.32
C VAL A 134 7.81 -4.56 -5.65
N ASP A 135 7.68 -3.24 -5.76
CA ASP A 135 8.55 -2.28 -5.10
C ASP A 135 8.09 -2.02 -3.66
N PRO A 136 8.94 -2.24 -2.63
CA PRO A 136 8.56 -2.03 -1.23
C PRO A 136 8.34 -0.56 -0.87
N PHE A 137 8.93 0.40 -1.61
CA PHE A 137 8.89 1.83 -1.30
C PHE A 137 7.78 2.58 -2.04
N LYS A 138 7.34 2.11 -3.22
CA LYS A 138 6.18 2.69 -3.91
C LYS A 138 4.89 2.42 -3.16
N THR A 139 3.90 3.29 -3.34
CA THR A 139 2.56 3.05 -2.77
C THR A 139 1.90 1.84 -3.44
N ALA A 140 0.92 1.23 -2.76
CA ALA A 140 0.22 0.07 -3.33
C ALA A 140 -0.66 0.53 -4.51
N GLU A 141 -1.25 1.72 -4.39
CA GLU A 141 -2.17 2.32 -5.36
C GLU A 141 -1.48 2.66 -6.68
N GLU A 142 -0.26 3.21 -6.63
CA GLU A 142 0.56 3.46 -7.84
C GLU A 142 0.89 2.15 -8.55
N GLN A 143 1.33 1.14 -7.79
CA GLN A 143 1.68 -0.16 -8.35
C GLN A 143 0.47 -0.90 -8.91
N VAL A 144 -0.72 -0.76 -8.31
CA VAL A 144 -1.96 -1.32 -8.84
C VAL A 144 -2.27 -0.75 -10.22
N LYS A 145 -2.08 0.55 -10.45
CA LYS A 145 -2.33 1.17 -11.76
C LYS A 145 -1.40 0.61 -12.83
N GLU A 146 -0.11 0.46 -12.52
CA GLU A 146 0.89 -0.14 -13.41
C GLU A 146 0.54 -1.62 -13.70
N LEU A 147 0.25 -2.39 -12.64
CA LEU A 147 -0.05 -3.81 -12.71
C LEU A 147 -1.34 -4.13 -13.47
N VAL A 148 -2.40 -3.35 -13.30
CA VAL A 148 -3.69 -3.58 -13.99
C VAL A 148 -3.51 -3.51 -15.52
N GLN A 149 -2.65 -2.62 -16.02
CA GLN A 149 -2.35 -2.55 -17.45
C GLN A 149 -1.68 -3.82 -17.96
N LEU A 150 -0.79 -4.40 -17.15
CA LEU A 150 -0.10 -5.65 -17.47
C LEU A 150 -0.99 -6.88 -17.31
N LEU A 151 -1.95 -6.86 -16.38
CA LEU A 151 -2.84 -7.99 -16.11
C LEU A 151 -3.96 -8.12 -17.16
N ARG A 152 -4.45 -7.02 -17.75
CA ARG A 152 -5.59 -7.06 -18.70
C ARG A 152 -5.50 -8.11 -19.82
N PRO A 153 -4.33 -8.37 -20.45
CA PRO A 153 -4.20 -9.40 -21.49
C PRO A 153 -4.39 -10.84 -20.98
N VAL A 154 -4.03 -11.13 -19.72
CA VAL A 154 -4.06 -12.50 -19.13
C VAL A 154 -5.24 -12.70 -18.17
N LEU A 155 -5.73 -11.61 -17.58
CA LEU A 155 -6.82 -11.54 -16.63
C LEU A 155 -7.70 -10.32 -16.97
N PRO A 156 -8.74 -10.50 -17.80
CA PRO A 156 -9.66 -9.43 -18.15
C PRO A 156 -10.33 -8.87 -16.90
N MET A 157 -10.26 -7.55 -16.71
CA MET A 157 -10.76 -6.89 -15.50
C MET A 157 -11.36 -5.51 -15.80
N SER A 158 -12.47 -5.21 -15.15
CA SER A 158 -13.21 -3.94 -15.25
C SER A 158 -13.44 -3.34 -13.86
N SER A 159 -13.36 -2.01 -13.75
CA SER A 159 -13.74 -1.27 -12.54
C SER A 159 -15.11 -0.64 -12.77
N GLU A 160 -16.14 -1.28 -12.25
CA GLU A 160 -17.53 -0.84 -12.37
C GLU A 160 -18.13 -0.63 -10.97
N ASN A 161 -18.93 0.42 -10.83
CA ASN A 161 -19.78 0.60 -9.66
C ASN A 161 -21.18 0.08 -9.96
N VAL A 162 -21.84 -0.44 -8.93
CA VAL A 162 -23.23 -0.92 -8.99
C VAL A 162 -24.06 -0.20 -7.94
N GLN A 163 -25.32 0.06 -8.27
CA GLN A 163 -26.30 0.57 -7.32
C GLN A 163 -27.10 -0.59 -6.74
N LEU A 164 -27.14 -0.69 -5.42
CA LEU A 164 -27.85 -1.72 -4.68
C LEU A 164 -28.95 -1.08 -3.84
N ALA A 165 -30.20 -1.45 -4.10
CA ALA A 165 -31.32 -1.16 -3.23
C ALA A 165 -31.38 -2.21 -2.11
N ILE A 166 -31.39 -1.79 -0.86
CA ILE A 166 -31.50 -2.64 0.33
C ILE A 166 -32.68 -2.20 1.18
N LYS A 167 -33.39 -3.17 1.77
CA LYS A 167 -34.39 -2.95 2.82
C LYS A 167 -34.04 -3.81 4.02
N ILE A 168 -33.91 -3.16 5.17
CA ILE A 168 -33.48 -3.74 6.44
C ILE A 168 -34.57 -3.51 7.51
N PRO A 169 -34.98 -4.54 8.26
CA PRO A 169 -35.93 -4.40 9.36
C PRO A 169 -35.44 -3.47 10.49
N PRO A 170 -36.38 -2.93 11.30
CA PRO A 170 -36.07 -1.96 12.36
C PRO A 170 -35.00 -2.46 13.34
N ASP A 171 -35.09 -3.74 13.73
CA ASP A 171 -34.23 -4.36 14.76
C ASP A 171 -32.74 -4.36 14.41
N HIS A 172 -32.40 -4.18 13.13
CA HIS A 172 -31.03 -4.26 12.62
C HIS A 172 -30.59 -3.01 11.85
N ALA A 173 -31.50 -2.06 11.60
CA ALA A 173 -31.26 -0.91 10.75
C ALA A 173 -30.05 -0.06 11.18
N ALA A 174 -29.95 0.29 12.47
CA ALA A 174 -28.84 1.10 12.99
C ALA A 174 -27.46 0.43 12.80
N ARG A 175 -27.38 -0.90 13.02
CA ARG A 175 -26.15 -1.67 12.83
C ARG A 175 -25.78 -1.77 11.36
N CYS A 176 -26.76 -2.07 10.50
CA CYS A 176 -26.55 -2.22 9.07
C CYS A 176 -26.20 -0.88 8.39
N TYR A 177 -26.72 0.25 8.88
CA TYR A 177 -26.34 1.58 8.40
C TYR A 177 -24.82 1.80 8.47
N GLY A 178 -24.20 1.49 9.62
CA GLY A 178 -22.75 1.60 9.79
C GLY A 178 -21.97 0.65 8.89
N ILE A 179 -22.49 -0.57 8.65
CA ILE A 179 -21.89 -1.53 7.71
C ILE A 179 -21.92 -0.95 6.30
N VAL A 180 -23.08 -0.51 5.81
CA VAL A 180 -23.25 0.02 4.45
C VAL A 180 -22.33 1.19 4.17
N LYS A 181 -22.21 2.13 5.12
CA LYS A 181 -21.34 3.31 5.00
C LYS A 181 -19.86 2.97 4.81
N ASN A 182 -19.42 1.80 5.28
CA ASN A 182 -18.02 1.35 5.13
C ASN A 182 -17.74 0.71 3.77
N TYR A 183 -18.77 0.37 2.98
CA TYR A 183 -18.63 -0.34 1.70
C TYR A 183 -18.87 0.56 0.49
N GLY A 184 -19.56 1.68 0.66
CA GLY A 184 -19.70 2.69 -0.38
C GLY A 184 -20.58 3.85 0.04
N GLU A 185 -21.14 4.54 -0.96
CA GLU A 185 -21.85 5.80 -0.79
C GLU A 185 -23.36 5.57 -0.78
N ILE A 186 -24.05 6.05 0.26
CA ILE A 186 -25.51 6.02 0.31
C ILE A 186 -26.03 7.19 -0.54
N LYS A 187 -26.63 6.88 -1.69
CA LYS A 187 -27.20 7.89 -2.59
C LYS A 187 -28.55 8.39 -2.13
N ARG A 188 -29.37 7.50 -1.58
CA ARG A 188 -30.71 7.78 -1.06
C ARG A 188 -31.00 6.84 0.08
N ASP A 189 -31.61 7.34 1.14
CA ASP A 189 -32.15 6.50 2.20
C ASP A 189 -33.42 7.09 2.82
N GLU A 190 -34.28 6.21 3.31
CA GLU A 190 -35.56 6.57 3.91
C GLU A 190 -35.92 5.59 5.02
N TRP A 191 -36.33 6.15 6.17
CA TRP A 191 -36.95 5.40 7.25
C TRP A 191 -38.44 5.27 6.98
N GLN A 192 -38.89 4.03 6.89
CA GLN A 192 -40.28 3.69 6.63
C GLN A 192 -41.11 3.79 7.91
N LYS A 193 -42.43 3.92 7.76
CA LYS A 193 -43.38 4.01 8.88
C LYS A 193 -43.39 2.76 9.77
N ASP A 194 -42.99 1.61 9.23
CA ASP A 194 -42.83 0.34 9.96
C ASP A 194 -41.51 0.26 10.73
N GLY A 195 -40.68 1.31 10.69
CA GLY A 195 -39.35 1.39 11.28
C GLY A 195 -38.25 0.75 10.44
N SER A 196 -38.58 0.16 9.29
CA SER A 196 -37.58 -0.41 8.37
C SER A 196 -36.78 0.70 7.68
N TRP A 197 -35.54 0.40 7.34
CA TRP A 197 -34.67 1.33 6.62
C TRP A 197 -34.47 0.83 5.19
N VAL A 198 -34.75 1.72 4.23
CA VAL A 198 -34.55 1.46 2.80
C VAL A 198 -33.46 2.39 2.30
N ALA A 199 -32.48 1.85 1.57
CA ALA A 199 -31.39 2.66 1.01
C ALA A 199 -31.00 2.20 -0.39
N VAL A 200 -30.54 3.15 -1.20
CA VAL A 200 -29.84 2.93 -2.46
C VAL A 200 -28.39 3.31 -2.26
N VAL A 201 -27.50 2.34 -2.45
CA VAL A 201 -26.06 2.47 -2.15
C VAL A 201 -25.28 2.21 -3.43
N GLU A 202 -24.33 3.08 -3.73
CA GLU A 202 -23.35 2.86 -4.79
C GLU A 202 -22.08 2.25 -4.20
N ILE A 203 -21.69 1.09 -4.70
CA ILE A 203 -20.51 0.33 -4.25
C ILE A 203 -19.72 -0.16 -5.46
N PRO A 204 -18.41 -0.43 -5.32
CA PRO A 204 -17.66 -1.18 -6.33
C PRO A 204 -18.32 -2.55 -6.53
N ALA A 205 -18.48 -2.99 -7.79
CA ALA A 205 -19.08 -4.28 -8.13
C ALA A 205 -18.40 -5.45 -7.40
N ALA A 206 -17.08 -5.35 -7.22
CA ALA A 206 -16.27 -6.32 -6.51
C ALA A 206 -16.64 -6.47 -5.01
N MET A 207 -17.27 -5.47 -4.41
CA MET A 207 -17.65 -5.47 -3.00
C MET A 207 -19.06 -6.02 -2.75
N GLN A 208 -19.82 -6.29 -3.81
CA GLN A 208 -21.23 -6.65 -3.72
C GLN A 208 -21.47 -7.90 -2.88
N LEU A 209 -20.75 -8.99 -3.16
CA LEU A 209 -20.93 -10.27 -2.45
C LEU A 209 -20.56 -10.14 -0.97
N GLU A 210 -19.45 -9.46 -0.67
CA GLU A 210 -18.99 -9.26 0.70
C GLU A 210 -19.99 -8.43 1.52
N LEU A 211 -20.57 -7.37 0.91
CA LEU A 211 -21.59 -6.56 1.56
C LEU A 211 -22.85 -7.39 1.85
N LEU A 212 -23.35 -8.15 0.87
CA LEU A 212 -24.55 -8.96 1.02
C LEU A 212 -24.38 -10.05 2.10
N ASP A 213 -23.22 -10.71 2.15
CA ASP A 213 -22.91 -11.70 3.20
C ASP A 213 -22.88 -11.06 4.59
N LYS A 214 -22.23 -9.89 4.75
CA LYS A 214 -22.20 -9.18 6.03
C LYS A 214 -23.59 -8.69 6.47
N LEU A 215 -24.37 -8.15 5.55
CA LEU A 215 -25.75 -7.73 5.85
C LEU A 215 -26.64 -8.93 6.17
N GLY A 216 -26.51 -10.04 5.45
CA GLY A 216 -27.21 -11.29 5.74
C GLY A 216 -26.92 -11.81 7.15
N LYS A 217 -25.64 -11.83 7.56
CA LYS A 217 -25.24 -12.20 8.93
C LYS A 217 -25.76 -11.22 9.98
N ALA A 218 -25.73 -9.92 9.69
CA ALA A 218 -26.20 -8.90 10.63
C ALA A 218 -27.73 -8.90 10.82
N THR A 219 -28.47 -9.33 9.79
CA THR A 219 -29.94 -9.37 9.78
C THR A 219 -30.52 -10.77 10.03
N GLN A 220 -29.67 -11.77 10.29
CA GLN A 220 -30.07 -13.18 10.39
C GLN A 220 -30.86 -13.67 9.16
N GLY A 221 -30.53 -13.16 7.98
CA GLY A 221 -31.20 -13.48 6.72
C GLY A 221 -32.41 -12.59 6.38
N ASN A 222 -32.83 -11.69 7.28
CA ASN A 222 -33.95 -10.77 7.05
C ASN A 222 -33.51 -9.53 6.26
N LEU A 223 -32.85 -9.71 5.12
CA LEU A 223 -32.44 -8.65 4.20
C LEU A 223 -33.17 -8.81 2.87
N GLN A 224 -33.74 -7.72 2.35
CA GLN A 224 -34.16 -7.67 0.95
C GLN A 224 -33.19 -6.79 0.17
N SER A 225 -32.64 -7.30 -0.93
CA SER A 225 -31.71 -6.57 -1.77
C SER A 225 -32.05 -6.72 -3.25
N LYS A 226 -31.94 -5.65 -4.03
CA LYS A 226 -32.14 -5.63 -5.47
C LYS A 226 -31.07 -4.77 -6.14
N ILE A 227 -30.40 -5.32 -7.15
CA ILE A 227 -29.45 -4.56 -7.97
C ILE A 227 -30.25 -3.65 -8.89
N LEU A 228 -29.90 -2.36 -8.89
CA LEU A 228 -30.40 -1.37 -9.83
C LEU A 228 -29.42 -1.32 -11.02
N LYS A 229 -29.95 -1.55 -12.21
CA LYS A 229 -29.20 -1.41 -13.47
C LYS A 229 -29.10 0.06 -13.86
#